data_AF-A0A3D0ZBR6-F1
#
_entry.id   AF-A0A3D0ZBR6-F1
#
_cell.length_a   1.000
_cell.length_b   1.000
_cell.length_c   1.000
_cell.angle_alpha   90.00
_cell.angle_beta   90.00
_cell.angle_gamma   90.00
#
_symmetry.space_group_name_H-M   'P 1'
#
loop_
_entity.id
_entity.type
_entity.pdbx_description
1 polymer ?
#
loop_
_entity_poly.entity_id
_entity_poly.type
_entity_poly.pdbx_seq_one_letter_code
_entity_poly.pdbx_strand_id
1 'polypeptide(L)'
;MKIMNYKILFLALLPSLLAAQNQSGQTGPAQDREQAQVDFEPLWRQALGGAVTGLPTTQVNSVVMTLDGGNVKAYSSSGRPLWNYSARGRLSPFVTRSREGASYISRTNGILIAINRAGRELWRRNPGGPLSGAVVVGWDGRLFVPAGKKIACYTAAGSPLWSREFEYAIAISPRLDQSGGIVCALENGELLQINPFGTVTRRSLETAAQALVSLENGRYLAISANGGLAFFNFSQTAAETPPPPSAAPLPSPPLAATSRGNTAAICLTDGRTILLSGDDGTILWTGESHIAIKRRSGGGQDNEAAILYDERGIYVLSQSGATGFAEDGRRLWFTTLENTAALPAFGDDGILYAGGLDWILYAYRLEERTRQEKQSLYGPAPSGSYGLGSPPPSPWADDHFRFEENQLRPLFEHITASIKTGNIGENETEWTAYLMETAWGEYNRSATLAPIQYRVTALQLLAQIGSRETIPYLVSIFKLDKEPVIRAAAADAIGTIGIDPEGIALSAFTAAISPAAPFKDEQALVSVASATGALCRFSGPPLSNTGVRILTLLTTATQPKSVQRQALKELQSLHQ
;
A
#
# COMPACT_ATOMS: atom_id res chain seq x y z
N MET A 1 -28.08 -54.60 3.34
CA MET A 1 -29.36 -55.32 3.53
C MET A 1 -30.22 -54.50 4.47
N LYS A 2 -31.46 -54.13 4.06
CA LYS A 2 -32.39 -53.09 4.60
C LYS A 2 -31.88 -51.65 4.40
N ILE A 3 -32.31 -50.81 3.46
CA ILE A 3 -33.60 -50.46 2.82
C ILE A 3 -34.69 -50.09 3.82
N MET A 4 -34.95 -48.78 3.96
CA MET A 4 -36.28 -48.26 4.25
C MET A 4 -36.49 -46.91 3.53
N ASN A 5 -37.69 -46.80 2.95
CA ASN A 5 -38.10 -45.87 1.89
C ASN A 5 -38.76 -44.60 2.43
N TYR A 6 -38.55 -43.51 1.66
CA TYR A 6 -39.46 -42.46 1.20
C TYR A 6 -40.63 -41.95 2.09
N LYS A 7 -40.65 -40.62 2.25
CA LYS A 7 -41.82 -39.80 1.90
C LYS A 7 -41.38 -38.48 1.24
N ILE A 8 -41.64 -38.40 -0.06
CA ILE A 8 -41.69 -37.19 -0.87
C ILE A 8 -43.03 -36.50 -0.59
N LEU A 9 -43.03 -35.18 -0.41
CA LEU A 9 -44.20 -34.36 -0.76
C LEU A 9 -43.72 -33.18 -1.62
N PHE A 10 -43.99 -33.29 -2.91
CA PHE A 10 -43.98 -32.19 -3.88
C PHE A 10 -45.43 -31.72 -4.01
N LEU A 11 -45.70 -30.44 -3.83
CA LEU A 11 -46.83 -29.79 -4.51
C LEU A 11 -46.44 -28.34 -4.82
N ALA A 12 -46.53 -28.03 -6.10
CA ALA A 12 -46.16 -26.77 -6.72
C ALA A 12 -47.41 -25.92 -7.04
N LEU A 13 -47.13 -24.64 -7.36
CA LEU A 13 -47.90 -23.67 -8.16
C LEU A 13 -48.78 -22.62 -7.42
N LEU A 14 -48.18 -21.44 -7.18
CA LEU A 14 -48.43 -20.08 -7.76
C LEU A 14 -49.87 -19.66 -8.16
N PRO A 15 -50.14 -18.35 -8.41
CA PRO A 15 -50.17 -17.18 -7.52
C PRO A 15 -51.55 -16.46 -7.62
N SER A 16 -51.84 -15.46 -6.79
CA SER A 16 -52.98 -14.56 -7.05
C SER A 16 -52.61 -13.10 -6.81
N LEU A 17 -52.38 -12.41 -7.94
CA LEU A 17 -52.56 -10.97 -8.08
C LEU A 17 -53.99 -10.60 -7.68
N LEU A 18 -54.16 -9.49 -6.97
CA LEU A 18 -55.23 -8.56 -7.29
C LEU A 18 -54.71 -7.13 -7.22
N ALA A 19 -54.94 -6.41 -8.31
CA ALA A 19 -54.61 -5.03 -8.54
C ALA A 19 -55.48 -4.10 -7.67
N ALA A 20 -54.87 -3.02 -7.16
CA ALA A 20 -55.56 -1.78 -6.89
C ALA A 20 -54.88 -0.69 -7.72
N GLN A 21 -55.68 -0.07 -8.60
CA GLN A 21 -55.27 0.93 -9.58
C GLN A 21 -54.86 2.26 -8.93
N ASN A 22 -53.84 2.86 -9.53
CA ASN A 22 -53.53 4.29 -9.67
C ASN A 22 -54.33 5.30 -8.85
N GLN A 23 -53.62 6.04 -7.99
CA GLN A 23 -53.73 7.49 -7.98
C GLN A 23 -52.33 8.12 -8.10
N SER A 24 -52.15 8.86 -9.18
CA SER A 24 -51.07 9.80 -9.45
C SER A 24 -51.09 10.95 -8.44
N GLY A 25 -49.93 11.30 -7.87
CA GLY A 25 -49.79 12.56 -7.16
C GLY A 25 -48.54 12.64 -6.28
N GLN A 26 -47.55 13.39 -6.77
CA GLN A 26 -46.46 14.03 -6.02
C GLN A 26 -45.29 13.15 -5.54
N THR A 27 -44.19 13.24 -6.29
CA THR A 27 -42.82 12.93 -5.86
C THR A 27 -42.38 13.94 -4.79
N GLY A 28 -42.41 13.53 -3.52
CA GLY A 28 -41.69 14.15 -2.41
C GLY A 28 -40.44 13.31 -2.05
N PRO A 29 -39.44 13.88 -1.37
CA PRO A 29 -38.18 13.20 -1.11
C PRO A 29 -38.39 12.02 -0.16
N ALA A 30 -37.62 10.95 -0.38
CA ALA A 30 -37.57 9.79 0.49
C ALA A 30 -37.17 10.20 1.90
N GLN A 31 -38.17 10.38 2.78
CA GLN A 31 -37.98 10.55 4.20
C GLN A 31 -37.49 9.24 4.82
N ASP A 32 -36.33 9.33 5.47
CA ASP A 32 -35.89 8.60 6.65
C ASP A 32 -36.67 7.32 6.99
N ARG A 33 -36.18 6.19 6.47
CA ARG A 33 -36.16 4.98 7.31
C ARG A 33 -34.93 5.12 8.20
N GLU A 34 -35.12 5.68 9.40
CA GLU A 34 -34.16 5.60 10.50
C GLU A 34 -33.80 4.12 10.73
N GLN A 35 -32.73 3.66 10.10
CA GLN A 35 -32.12 2.39 10.46
C GLN A 35 -31.38 2.62 11.78
N ALA A 36 -31.77 1.81 12.77
CA ALA A 36 -31.45 1.94 14.17
C ALA A 36 -29.94 1.88 14.43
N GLN A 37 -29.49 2.60 15.46
CA GLN A 37 -28.22 2.37 16.11
C GLN A 37 -28.11 0.88 16.42
N VAL A 38 -27.10 0.21 15.87
CA VAL A 38 -26.84 -1.18 16.21
C VAL A 38 -25.80 -1.14 17.30
N ASP A 39 -26.20 -1.51 18.51
CA ASP A 39 -25.29 -1.67 19.64
C ASP A 39 -24.54 -2.99 19.45
N PHE A 40 -23.31 -2.91 18.95
CA PHE A 40 -22.49 -4.08 18.69
C PHE A 40 -21.70 -4.44 19.94
N GLU A 41 -21.97 -5.61 20.52
CA GLU A 41 -21.05 -6.18 21.50
C GLU A 41 -19.70 -6.49 20.81
N PRO A 42 -18.56 -6.18 21.46
CA PRO A 42 -17.26 -6.49 20.89
C PRO A 42 -17.09 -8.00 20.75
N LEU A 43 -16.67 -8.43 19.56
CA LEU A 43 -16.31 -9.80 19.24
C LEU A 43 -15.24 -10.33 20.18
N TRP A 44 -14.29 -9.48 20.56
CA TRP A 44 -13.27 -9.75 21.55
C TRP A 44 -12.66 -8.45 22.10
N ARG A 45 -11.93 -8.59 23.21
CA ARG A 45 -11.22 -7.50 23.89
C ARG A 45 -9.80 -7.95 24.22
N GLN A 46 -8.80 -7.08 24.03
CA GLN A 46 -7.40 -7.39 24.34
C GLN A 46 -6.71 -6.25 25.09
N ALA A 47 -6.02 -6.58 26.17
CA ALA A 47 -5.24 -5.59 26.94
C ALA A 47 -3.98 -5.17 26.17
N LEU A 48 -3.83 -3.88 25.93
CA LEU A 48 -2.69 -3.29 25.21
C LEU A 48 -1.54 -2.92 26.13
N GLY A 49 -1.82 -2.56 27.39
CA GLY A 49 -0.80 -2.06 28.33
C GLY A 49 -0.25 -0.68 27.95
N GLY A 50 -1.04 0.11 27.22
CA GLY A 50 -0.77 1.48 26.80
C GLY A 50 -1.87 1.98 25.87
N ALA A 51 -2.04 3.29 25.78
CA ALA A 51 -3.04 3.90 24.90
C ALA A 51 -2.57 3.88 23.44
N VAL A 52 -3.51 3.69 22.51
CA VAL A 52 -3.25 3.82 21.07
C VAL A 52 -3.00 5.28 20.73
N THR A 53 -1.89 5.57 20.05
CA THR A 53 -1.48 6.96 19.75
C THR A 53 -1.93 7.50 18.40
N GLY A 54 -2.37 6.65 17.48
CA GLY A 54 -2.77 7.05 16.14
C GLY A 54 -3.61 5.98 15.43
N LEU A 55 -3.97 6.21 14.17
CA LEU A 55 -4.85 5.33 13.41
C LEU A 55 -4.24 3.92 13.28
N PRO A 56 -4.86 2.86 13.83
CA PRO A 56 -4.41 1.50 13.58
C PRO A 56 -4.52 1.16 12.09
N THR A 57 -3.67 0.25 11.59
CA THR A 57 -3.72 -0.18 10.18
C THR A 57 -4.13 -1.63 10.08
N THR A 58 -5.16 -1.89 9.28
CA THR A 58 -5.70 -3.22 8.95
C THR A 58 -5.13 -3.74 7.63
N GLN A 59 -5.07 -5.06 7.49
CA GLN A 59 -4.54 -5.79 6.34
C GLN A 59 -4.74 -7.27 6.64
N VAL A 60 -5.36 -8.00 5.71
CA VAL A 60 -5.59 -9.45 5.70
C VAL A 60 -5.58 -10.09 7.10
N ASN A 61 -6.75 -10.04 7.76
CA ASN A 61 -7.02 -10.68 9.05
C ASN A 61 -6.09 -10.25 10.20
N SER A 62 -5.54 -9.04 10.13
CA SER A 62 -4.71 -8.49 11.20
C SER A 62 -4.84 -6.98 11.31
N VAL A 63 -4.59 -6.48 12.53
CA VAL A 63 -4.51 -5.05 12.85
C VAL A 63 -3.18 -4.76 13.54
N VAL A 64 -2.57 -3.62 13.21
CA VAL A 64 -1.33 -3.12 13.81
C VAL A 64 -1.56 -1.73 14.37
N MET A 65 -1.01 -1.45 15.55
CA MET A 65 -1.16 -0.15 16.21
C MET A 65 0.10 0.29 16.95
N THR A 66 0.29 1.60 17.07
CA THR A 66 1.34 2.23 17.89
C THR A 66 0.77 2.62 19.24
N LEU A 67 1.56 2.39 20.29
CA LEU A 67 1.22 2.69 21.67
C LEU A 67 2.10 3.79 22.25
N ASP A 68 1.56 4.53 23.22
CA ASP A 68 2.22 5.61 23.96
C ASP A 68 3.54 5.20 24.64
N GLY A 69 3.62 3.95 25.11
CA GLY A 69 4.81 3.34 25.69
C GLY A 69 5.93 3.01 24.68
N GLY A 70 5.76 3.35 23.40
CA GLY A 70 6.77 3.10 22.35
C GLY A 70 6.76 1.67 21.80
N ASN A 71 5.70 0.92 22.08
CA ASN A 71 5.49 -0.42 21.54
C ASN A 71 4.58 -0.36 20.30
N VAL A 72 4.80 -1.29 19.38
CA VAL A 72 3.91 -1.61 18.27
C VAL A 72 3.38 -3.01 18.50
N LYS A 73 2.06 -3.17 18.47
CA LYS A 73 1.42 -4.48 18.64
C LYS A 73 0.60 -4.85 17.43
N ALA A 74 0.54 -6.16 17.17
CA ALA A 74 -0.31 -6.75 16.16
C ALA A 74 -1.17 -7.87 16.70
N TYR A 75 -2.41 -7.91 16.25
CA TYR A 75 -3.40 -8.93 16.60
C TYR A 75 -4.04 -9.49 15.33
N SER A 76 -4.46 -10.75 15.37
CA SER A 76 -5.31 -11.34 14.33
C SER A 76 -6.73 -10.80 14.43
N SER A 77 -7.53 -11.03 13.39
CA SER A 77 -8.97 -10.76 13.40
C SER A 77 -9.75 -11.54 14.46
N SER A 78 -9.17 -12.63 14.97
CA SER A 78 -9.70 -13.42 16.10
C SER A 78 -9.18 -12.96 17.48
N GLY A 79 -8.39 -11.88 17.54
CA GLY A 79 -7.86 -11.34 18.80
C GLY A 79 -6.63 -12.07 19.33
N ARG A 80 -6.05 -13.00 18.58
CA ARG A 80 -4.80 -13.66 18.96
C ARG A 80 -3.63 -12.66 18.81
N PRO A 81 -2.77 -12.49 19.83
CA PRO A 81 -1.56 -11.69 19.67
C PRO A 81 -0.63 -12.33 18.63
N LEU A 82 -0.21 -11.54 17.64
CA LEU A 82 0.70 -11.99 16.59
C LEU A 82 2.14 -11.65 16.94
N TRP A 83 2.40 -10.40 17.33
CA TRP A 83 3.72 -9.95 17.74
C TRP A 83 3.65 -8.63 18.53
N ASN A 84 4.74 -8.34 19.25
CA ASN A 84 4.97 -7.11 19.98
C ASN A 84 6.39 -6.61 19.71
N TYR A 85 6.53 -5.37 19.31
CA TYR A 85 7.80 -4.77 18.95
C TYR A 85 8.04 -3.49 19.75
N SER A 86 9.15 -3.43 20.49
CA SER A 86 9.56 -2.22 21.22
C SER A 86 10.45 -1.35 20.34
N ALA A 87 9.98 -0.16 19.98
CA ALA A 87 10.78 0.81 19.22
C ALA A 87 11.87 1.50 20.04
N ARG A 88 11.89 1.28 21.37
CA ARG A 88 12.83 1.87 22.33
C ARG A 88 12.82 3.40 22.31
N GLY A 89 11.62 3.97 22.25
CA GLY A 89 11.38 5.42 22.27
C GLY A 89 9.95 5.75 21.86
N ARG A 90 9.57 7.02 22.04
CA ARG A 90 8.23 7.50 21.66
C ARG A 90 8.04 7.40 20.15
N LEU A 91 6.84 6.95 19.75
CA LEU A 91 6.42 6.80 18.37
C LEU A 91 5.62 8.02 17.90
N SER A 92 5.74 8.32 16.61
CA SER A 92 4.78 9.16 15.90
C SER A 92 3.44 8.42 15.76
N PRO A 93 2.31 9.13 15.60
CA PRO A 93 0.98 8.52 15.50
C PRO A 93 0.71 7.84 14.14
N PHE A 94 1.76 7.53 13.38
CA PHE A 94 1.66 6.98 12.03
C PHE A 94 2.18 5.54 12.02
N VAL A 95 1.33 4.65 11.50
CA VAL A 95 1.71 3.31 11.06
C VAL A 95 1.16 3.13 9.66
N THR A 96 1.99 2.60 8.76
CA THR A 96 1.61 2.24 7.39
C THR A 96 1.96 0.79 7.17
N ARG A 97 1.19 0.06 6.36
CA ARG A 97 1.58 -1.28 5.91
C ARG A 97 1.67 -1.37 4.39
N SER A 98 2.72 -2.02 3.88
CA SER A 98 2.81 -2.35 2.46
C SER A 98 2.11 -3.65 2.15
N ARG A 99 1.86 -3.86 0.85
CA ARG A 99 1.28 -5.09 0.31
C ARG A 99 2.03 -6.33 0.74
N GLU A 100 3.33 -6.28 1.03
CA GLU A 100 4.17 -7.43 1.42
C GLU A 100 4.07 -7.76 2.91
N GLY A 101 3.28 -7.01 3.68
CA GLY A 101 3.10 -7.20 5.12
C GLY A 101 4.14 -6.52 5.99
N ALA A 102 5.01 -5.68 5.42
CA ALA A 102 5.90 -4.83 6.18
C ALA A 102 5.11 -3.66 6.79
N SER A 103 5.39 -3.34 8.05
CA SER A 103 4.86 -2.21 8.78
C SER A 103 5.94 -1.14 8.93
N TYR A 104 5.60 0.10 8.58
CA TYR A 104 6.48 1.26 8.69
C TYR A 104 5.98 2.16 9.80
N ILE A 105 6.86 2.42 10.75
CA ILE A 105 6.61 3.26 11.91
C ILE A 105 7.79 4.21 12.11
N SER A 106 7.55 5.34 12.75
CA SER A 106 8.63 6.30 13.04
C SER A 106 8.64 6.67 14.51
N ARG A 107 9.85 6.89 15.01
CA ARG A 107 10.06 7.52 16.32
C ARG A 107 9.94 9.03 16.18
N THR A 108 9.57 9.70 17.27
CA THR A 108 9.50 11.17 17.30
C THR A 108 10.84 11.87 17.08
N ASN A 109 11.97 11.15 17.16
CA ASN A 109 13.30 11.65 16.82
C ASN A 109 13.66 11.49 15.32
N GLY A 110 12.72 11.08 14.48
CA GLY A 110 12.89 10.96 13.03
C GLY A 110 13.38 9.60 12.54
N ILE A 111 13.63 8.61 13.40
CA ILE A 111 14.05 7.28 12.93
C ILE A 111 12.83 6.53 12.38
N LEU A 112 12.81 6.31 11.06
CA LEU A 112 11.90 5.40 10.37
C LEU A 112 12.37 3.95 10.55
N ILE A 113 11.44 3.06 10.84
CA ILE A 113 11.69 1.64 11.13
C ILE A 113 10.73 0.82 10.27
N ALA A 114 11.26 -0.16 9.55
CA ALA A 114 10.47 -1.18 8.88
C ALA A 114 10.47 -2.47 9.71
N ILE A 115 9.30 -3.08 9.85
CA ILE A 115 9.07 -4.30 10.63
C ILE A 115 8.34 -5.29 9.73
N ASN A 116 8.79 -6.54 9.64
CA ASN A 116 8.09 -7.56 8.85
C ASN A 116 6.80 -8.05 9.53
N ARG A 117 6.06 -8.95 8.86
CA ARG A 117 4.82 -9.53 9.37
C ARG A 117 4.99 -10.38 10.63
N ALA A 118 6.21 -10.82 10.93
CA ALA A 118 6.56 -11.55 12.15
C ALA A 118 6.96 -10.64 13.33
N GLY A 119 6.93 -9.30 13.15
CA GLY A 119 7.31 -8.35 14.19
C GLY A 119 8.82 -8.14 14.32
N ARG A 120 9.63 -8.54 13.32
CA ARG A 120 11.08 -8.33 13.31
C ARG A 120 11.46 -7.09 12.54
N GLU A 121 12.43 -6.35 13.06
CA GLU A 121 13.00 -5.20 12.38
C GLU A 121 13.71 -5.63 11.09
N LEU A 122 13.36 -4.98 9.97
CA LEU A 122 14.03 -5.14 8.68
C LEU A 122 15.17 -4.15 8.51
N TRP A 123 14.90 -2.88 8.83
CA TRP A 123 15.88 -1.80 8.73
C TRP A 123 15.44 -0.56 9.48
N ARG A 124 16.40 0.37 9.67
CA ARG A 124 16.19 1.73 10.16
C ARG A 124 16.76 2.76 9.20
N ARG A 125 16.06 3.87 9.02
CA ARG A 125 16.51 5.03 8.22
C ARG A 125 16.20 6.34 8.91
N ASN A 126 16.99 7.36 8.60
CA ASN A 126 16.71 8.73 9.00
C ASN A 126 16.36 9.53 7.73
N PRO A 127 15.08 9.87 7.50
CA PRO A 127 14.66 10.67 6.37
C PRO A 127 15.03 12.16 6.50
N GLY A 128 15.60 12.56 7.64
CA GLY A 128 16.03 13.94 7.92
C GLY A 128 15.19 14.65 8.99
N GLY A 129 14.16 13.99 9.55
CA GLY A 129 13.30 14.58 10.57
C GLY A 129 12.15 13.65 10.99
N PRO A 130 11.33 14.05 11.98
CA PRO A 130 10.10 13.35 12.33
C PRO A 130 9.13 13.32 11.16
N LEU A 131 8.31 12.26 11.09
CA LEU A 131 7.27 12.19 10.07
C LEU A 131 6.24 13.31 10.27
N SER A 132 5.94 14.02 9.18
CA SER A 132 4.85 15.01 9.11
C SER A 132 3.54 14.40 8.60
N GLY A 133 3.54 13.12 8.22
CA GLY A 133 2.37 12.35 7.80
C GLY A 133 2.66 10.86 7.72
N ALA A 134 1.65 10.07 7.39
CA ALA A 134 1.82 8.64 7.13
C ALA A 134 2.73 8.40 5.91
N VAL A 135 3.48 7.30 5.93
CA VAL A 135 4.24 6.84 4.75
C VAL A 135 3.24 6.41 3.68
N VAL A 136 3.49 6.77 2.43
CA VAL A 136 2.69 6.31 1.28
C VAL A 136 3.47 5.21 0.56
N VAL A 137 2.82 4.08 0.30
CA VAL A 137 3.43 2.95 -0.42
C VAL A 137 3.04 3.04 -1.89
N GLY A 138 4.03 3.11 -2.77
CA GLY A 138 3.88 3.10 -4.23
C GLY A 138 3.61 1.70 -4.79
N TRP A 139 3.33 1.63 -6.09
CA TRP A 139 2.92 0.40 -6.76
C TRP A 139 3.99 -0.69 -6.69
N ASP A 140 5.27 -0.36 -6.88
CA ASP A 140 6.38 -1.31 -6.81
C ASP A 140 6.90 -1.58 -5.37
N GLY A 141 6.23 -1.03 -4.35
CA GLY A 141 6.65 -1.14 -2.95
C GLY A 141 7.60 -0.02 -2.49
N ARG A 142 7.94 0.96 -3.35
CA ARG A 142 8.65 2.17 -2.92
C ARG A 142 7.85 2.95 -1.87
N LEU A 143 8.55 3.72 -1.05
CA LEU A 143 8.01 4.41 0.11
C LEU A 143 8.21 5.92 -0.07
N PHE A 144 7.14 6.68 -0.16
CA PHE A 144 7.19 8.14 -0.07
C PHE A 144 7.04 8.55 1.40
N VAL A 145 8.06 9.20 1.93
CA VAL A 145 8.24 9.47 3.36
C VAL A 145 8.23 10.98 3.59
N PRO A 146 7.11 11.56 4.04
CA PRO A 146 7.03 12.96 4.43
C PRO A 146 7.70 13.18 5.80
N ALA A 147 8.76 13.98 5.84
CA ALA A 147 9.52 14.29 7.03
C ALA A 147 9.79 15.81 7.13
N GLY A 148 9.01 16.50 7.96
CA GLY A 148 9.06 17.96 8.08
C GLY A 148 8.74 18.64 6.74
N LYS A 149 9.73 19.36 6.18
CA LYS A 149 9.66 20.05 4.87
C LYS A 149 10.22 19.22 3.71
N LYS A 150 10.54 17.95 3.96
CA LYS A 150 11.17 17.05 2.99
C LYS A 150 10.27 15.89 2.67
N ILE A 151 10.25 15.47 1.42
CA ILE A 151 9.71 14.17 1.00
C ILE A 151 10.87 13.34 0.45
N ALA A 152 11.14 12.21 1.10
CA ALA A 152 12.15 11.25 0.66
C ALA A 152 11.47 10.01 0.08
N CYS A 153 12.12 9.37 -0.90
CA CYS A 153 11.66 8.12 -1.49
C CYS A 153 12.67 7.02 -1.21
N TYR A 154 12.19 5.85 -0.77
CA TYR A 154 13.00 4.68 -0.49
C TYR A 154 12.46 3.44 -1.20
N THR A 155 13.32 2.47 -1.50
CA THR A 155 12.90 1.12 -1.85
C THR A 155 12.24 0.43 -0.65
N ALA A 156 11.54 -0.69 -0.86
CA ALA A 156 11.02 -1.52 0.23
C ALA A 156 12.14 -2.03 1.17
N ALA A 157 13.35 -2.25 0.64
CA ALA A 157 14.55 -2.61 1.40
C ALA A 157 15.20 -1.41 2.13
N GLY A 158 14.64 -0.20 1.98
CA GLY A 158 15.08 1.01 2.67
C GLY A 158 16.25 1.73 1.99
N SER A 159 16.60 1.42 0.75
CA SER A 159 17.63 2.17 0.00
C SER A 159 17.04 3.49 -0.50
N PRO A 160 17.74 4.63 -0.38
CA PRO A 160 17.22 5.91 -0.85
C PRO A 160 17.20 5.97 -2.39
N LEU A 161 16.09 6.44 -2.96
CA LEU A 161 15.92 6.62 -4.42
C LEU A 161 16.09 8.09 -4.81
N TRP A 162 15.42 8.99 -4.09
CA TRP A 162 15.48 10.44 -4.28
C TRP A 162 14.97 11.17 -3.04
N SER A 163 15.22 12.47 -2.96
CA SER A 163 14.52 13.34 -2.00
C SER A 163 14.28 14.74 -2.55
N ARG A 164 13.24 15.40 -2.05
CA ARG A 164 12.85 16.76 -2.39
C ARG A 164 12.60 17.55 -1.11
N GLU A 165 13.20 18.72 -1.02
CA GLU A 165 13.04 19.64 0.11
C GLU A 165 12.27 20.87 -0.38
N PHE A 166 11.37 21.35 0.47
CA PHE A 166 10.47 22.46 0.18
C PHE A 166 10.69 23.60 1.18
N GLU A 167 10.32 24.82 0.79
CA GLU A 167 10.46 26.00 1.63
C GLU A 167 9.48 25.98 2.81
N TYR A 168 8.28 25.44 2.59
CA TYR A 168 7.18 25.36 3.55
C TYR A 168 6.95 23.92 4.02
N ALA A 169 6.37 23.74 5.21
CA ALA A 169 6.02 22.40 5.67
C ALA A 169 4.80 21.86 4.92
N ILE A 170 4.62 20.55 5.01
CA ILE A 170 3.48 19.85 4.40
C ILE A 170 2.24 20.11 5.26
N ALA A 171 1.22 20.74 4.67
CA ALA A 171 -0.06 21.03 5.31
C ALA A 171 -1.08 19.92 5.09
N ILE A 172 -1.20 19.41 3.85
CA ILE A 172 -2.01 18.22 3.54
C ILE A 172 -1.06 17.07 3.30
N SER A 173 -1.15 16.02 4.13
CA SER A 173 -0.28 14.84 4.03
C SER A 173 -0.36 14.20 2.63
N PRO A 174 0.76 13.66 2.11
CA PRO A 174 0.77 13.06 0.78
C PRO A 174 -0.16 11.87 0.66
N ARG A 175 -0.76 11.73 -0.51
CA ARG A 175 -1.61 10.59 -0.89
C ARG A 175 -1.22 10.09 -2.27
N LEU A 176 -1.33 8.78 -2.47
CA LEU A 176 -1.08 8.17 -3.77
C LEU A 176 -2.08 8.71 -4.80
N ASP A 177 -1.61 9.10 -5.98
CA ASP A 177 -2.46 9.50 -7.10
C ASP A 177 -2.68 8.33 -8.09
N GLN A 178 -3.55 8.52 -9.09
CA GLN A 178 -3.82 7.50 -10.11
C GLN A 178 -2.64 7.21 -11.05
N SER A 179 -1.62 8.07 -11.08
CA SER A 179 -0.37 7.85 -11.83
C SER A 179 0.69 7.12 -10.99
N GLY A 180 0.36 6.78 -9.74
CA GLY A 180 1.23 6.09 -8.80
C GLY A 180 2.29 6.99 -8.17
N GLY A 181 2.23 8.30 -8.42
CA GLY A 181 2.96 9.31 -7.67
C GLY A 181 2.20 9.70 -6.41
N ILE A 182 2.50 10.88 -5.88
CA ILE A 182 1.80 11.45 -4.73
C ILE A 182 1.32 12.87 -5.00
N VAL A 183 0.23 13.24 -4.34
CA VAL A 183 -0.28 14.60 -4.30
C VAL A 183 -0.34 15.11 -2.86
N CYS A 184 0.04 16.36 -2.62
CA CYS A 184 0.01 17.01 -1.30
C CYS A 184 -0.15 18.53 -1.43
N ALA A 185 -0.24 19.22 -0.30
CA ALA A 185 -0.22 20.68 -0.24
C ALA A 185 0.74 21.18 0.84
N LEU A 186 1.38 22.31 0.58
CA LEU A 186 2.25 23.02 1.50
C LEU A 186 1.47 24.07 2.31
N GLU A 187 2.04 24.54 3.43
CA GLU A 187 1.43 25.57 4.30
C GLU A 187 1.17 26.91 3.61
N ASN A 188 1.91 27.24 2.55
CA ASN A 188 1.64 28.43 1.73
C ASN A 188 0.46 28.26 0.75
N GLY A 189 -0.20 27.10 0.76
CA GLY A 189 -1.32 26.78 -0.14
C GLY A 189 -0.92 26.22 -1.50
N GLU A 190 0.38 26.08 -1.78
CA GLU A 190 0.85 25.46 -3.02
C GLU A 190 0.51 23.96 -3.04
N LEU A 191 -0.10 23.51 -4.13
CA LEU A 191 -0.36 22.10 -4.39
C LEU A 191 0.80 21.49 -5.16
N LEU A 192 1.19 20.29 -4.75
CA LEU A 192 2.28 19.54 -5.36
C LEU A 192 1.76 18.21 -5.88
N GLN A 193 2.10 17.90 -7.13
CA GLN A 193 2.11 16.54 -7.65
C GLN A 193 3.56 16.10 -7.82
N ILE A 194 3.92 14.96 -7.24
CA ILE A 194 5.26 14.39 -7.34
C ILE A 194 5.14 13.00 -7.95
N ASN A 195 5.74 12.80 -9.12
CA ASN A 195 5.71 11.50 -9.76
C ASN A 195 6.55 10.46 -8.98
N PRO A 196 6.48 9.16 -9.33
CA PRO A 196 7.24 8.11 -8.65
C PRO A 196 8.76 8.32 -8.62
N PHE A 197 9.28 9.09 -9.59
CA PHE A 197 10.69 9.36 -9.85
C PHE A 197 11.17 10.71 -9.30
N GLY A 198 10.31 11.44 -8.58
CA GLY A 198 10.67 12.67 -7.88
C GLY A 198 10.57 13.95 -8.72
N THR A 199 10.02 13.91 -9.93
CA THR A 199 9.67 15.13 -10.68
C THR A 199 8.50 15.82 -9.98
N VAL A 200 8.61 17.13 -9.73
CA VAL A 200 7.61 17.93 -9.00
C VAL A 200 6.90 18.90 -9.93
N THR A 201 5.58 18.78 -10.03
CA THR A 201 4.69 19.75 -10.67
C THR A 201 3.94 20.55 -9.61
N ARG A 202 3.89 21.87 -9.80
CA ARG A 202 3.32 22.82 -8.83
C ARG A 202 2.08 23.48 -9.38
N ARG A 203 1.12 23.76 -8.50
CA ARG A 203 -0.06 24.56 -8.83
C ARG A 203 -0.54 25.36 -7.62
N SER A 204 -0.89 26.62 -7.86
CA SER A 204 -1.56 27.46 -6.87
C SER A 204 -3.03 27.63 -7.24
N LEU A 205 -3.88 27.67 -6.22
CA LEU A 205 -5.29 27.98 -6.34
C LEU A 205 -5.58 29.33 -5.70
N GLU A 206 -6.68 29.99 -6.09
CA GLU A 206 -7.11 31.26 -5.49
C GLU A 206 -7.44 31.11 -4.00
N THR A 207 -8.01 29.95 -3.63
CA THR A 207 -8.32 29.60 -2.24
C THR A 207 -7.55 28.34 -1.85
N ALA A 208 -6.91 28.37 -0.68
CA ALA A 208 -6.18 27.22 -0.15
C ALA A 208 -7.10 26.00 0.05
N ALA A 209 -6.61 24.83 -0.37
CA ALA A 209 -7.31 23.57 -0.17
C ALA A 209 -7.20 23.14 1.30
N GLN A 210 -8.30 22.64 1.86
CA GLN A 210 -8.35 21.92 3.14
C GLN A 210 -8.36 20.40 2.92
N ALA A 211 -8.94 19.94 1.81
CA ALA A 211 -8.89 18.54 1.38
C ALA A 211 -8.57 18.45 -0.11
N LEU A 212 -7.91 17.36 -0.50
CA LEU A 212 -7.46 17.11 -1.86
C LEU A 212 -7.69 15.64 -2.21
N VAL A 213 -8.34 15.39 -3.35
CA VAL A 213 -8.61 14.04 -3.87
C VAL A 213 -8.22 13.92 -5.35
N SER A 214 -7.75 12.74 -5.74
CA SER A 214 -7.43 12.39 -7.13
C SER A 214 -8.63 11.70 -7.77
N LEU A 215 -9.06 12.22 -8.92
CA LEU A 215 -10.18 11.71 -9.73
C LEU A 215 -9.63 11.00 -10.99
N GLU A 216 -10.53 10.46 -11.80
CA GLU A 216 -10.16 9.81 -13.06
C GLU A 216 -9.50 10.76 -14.07
N ASN A 217 -8.75 10.17 -15.01
CA ASN A 217 -8.14 10.86 -16.13
C ASN A 217 -7.15 11.98 -15.73
N GLY A 218 -6.52 11.85 -14.56
CA GLY A 218 -5.53 12.82 -14.06
C GLY A 218 -6.12 14.10 -13.48
N ARG A 219 -7.45 14.14 -13.27
CA ARG A 219 -8.15 15.27 -12.65
C ARG A 219 -8.05 15.22 -11.14
N TYR A 220 -8.11 16.38 -10.52
CA TYR A 220 -8.07 16.56 -9.07
C TYR A 220 -9.21 17.45 -8.61
N LEU A 221 -9.65 17.22 -7.38
CA LEU A 221 -10.61 18.09 -6.68
C LEU A 221 -9.95 18.60 -5.39
N ALA A 222 -9.78 19.91 -5.33
CA ALA A 222 -9.46 20.64 -4.11
C ALA A 222 -10.75 21.18 -3.48
N ILE A 223 -10.86 21.02 -2.16
CA ILE A 223 -12.00 21.48 -1.37
C ILE A 223 -11.48 22.46 -0.35
N SER A 224 -11.94 23.71 -0.40
CA SER A 224 -11.53 24.77 0.53
C SER A 224 -12.35 24.78 1.81
N ALA A 225 -11.86 25.50 2.82
CA ALA A 225 -12.53 25.58 4.13
C ALA A 225 -13.92 26.23 4.08
N ASN A 226 -14.18 27.09 3.10
CA ASN A 226 -15.51 27.67 2.85
C ASN A 226 -16.44 26.75 2.04
N GLY A 227 -16.05 25.50 1.79
CA GLY A 227 -16.82 24.53 1.00
C GLY A 227 -16.67 24.69 -0.51
N GLY A 228 -15.85 25.63 -1.00
CA GLY A 228 -15.58 25.80 -2.42
C GLY A 228 -14.95 24.56 -3.06
N LEU A 229 -15.36 24.26 -4.28
CA LEU A 229 -14.89 23.12 -5.06
C LEU A 229 -14.07 23.62 -6.25
N ALA A 230 -12.82 23.18 -6.35
CA ALA A 230 -11.93 23.52 -7.45
C ALA A 230 -11.46 22.25 -8.16
N PHE A 231 -11.86 22.10 -9.42
CA PHE A 231 -11.44 21.01 -10.28
C PHE A 231 -10.30 21.44 -11.19
N PHE A 232 -9.27 20.60 -11.32
CA PHE A 232 -8.09 20.96 -12.10
C PHE A 232 -7.27 19.74 -12.53
N ASN A 233 -6.33 19.97 -13.46
CA ASN A 233 -5.25 19.05 -13.83
C ASN A 233 -3.90 19.71 -13.53
N PHE A 234 -2.88 18.97 -13.12
CA PHE A 234 -1.54 19.55 -12.93
C PHE A 234 -0.82 19.85 -14.25
N SER A 235 -1.18 19.16 -15.34
CA SER A 235 -0.56 19.32 -16.67
C SER A 235 -1.09 20.50 -17.48
N GLN A 236 -2.31 20.98 -17.18
CA GLN A 236 -2.96 22.06 -17.91
C GLN A 236 -2.68 23.41 -17.24
N THR A 237 -2.49 24.44 -18.05
CA THR A 237 -2.42 25.82 -17.54
C THR A 237 -3.78 26.26 -16.99
N ALA A 238 -3.81 27.26 -16.10
CA ALA A 238 -5.06 27.77 -15.54
C ALA A 238 -6.03 28.28 -16.63
N ALA A 239 -5.51 28.75 -17.77
CA ALA A 239 -6.31 29.21 -18.91
C ALA A 239 -6.92 28.06 -19.75
N GLU A 240 -6.32 26.87 -19.69
CA GLU A 240 -6.81 25.65 -20.37
C GLU A 240 -7.78 24.84 -19.51
N THR A 241 -7.91 25.20 -18.22
CA THR A 241 -8.88 24.55 -17.34
C THR A 241 -10.26 25.11 -17.70
N PRO A 242 -11.21 24.30 -18.21
CA PRO A 242 -12.55 24.79 -18.48
C PRO A 242 -13.13 25.40 -17.21
N PRO A 243 -13.96 26.47 -17.31
CA PRO A 243 -14.56 27.09 -16.15
C PRO A 243 -15.22 25.98 -15.32
N PRO A 244 -14.98 25.94 -13.99
CA PRO A 244 -15.53 24.88 -13.18
C PRO A 244 -17.04 24.86 -13.40
N PRO A 245 -17.66 23.67 -13.44
CA PRO A 245 -19.11 23.61 -13.32
C PRO A 245 -19.49 24.42 -12.08
N SER A 246 -20.59 25.16 -12.14
CA SER A 246 -21.12 25.96 -11.03
C SER A 246 -21.61 25.05 -9.90
N ALA A 247 -20.70 24.27 -9.33
CA ALA A 247 -20.99 23.39 -8.23
C ALA A 247 -21.22 24.28 -7.01
N ALA A 248 -22.39 24.14 -6.40
CA ALA A 248 -22.70 24.86 -5.18
C ALA A 248 -21.63 24.53 -4.12
N PRO A 249 -21.19 25.50 -3.32
CA PRO A 249 -20.26 25.23 -2.25
C PRO A 249 -20.85 24.21 -1.27
N LEU A 250 -19.99 23.38 -0.71
CA LEU A 250 -20.37 22.46 0.34
C LEU A 250 -20.89 23.23 1.56
N PRO A 251 -21.89 22.68 2.25
CA PRO A 251 -22.60 23.45 3.28
C PRO A 251 -21.82 23.60 4.59
N SER A 252 -20.69 22.88 4.75
CA SER A 252 -19.73 23.06 5.84
C SER A 252 -18.33 22.58 5.40
N PRO A 253 -17.25 22.98 6.10
CA PRO A 253 -15.89 22.59 5.74
C PRO A 253 -15.68 21.07 5.70
N PRO A 254 -14.77 20.55 4.85
CA PRO A 254 -14.44 19.13 4.82
C PRO A 254 -13.61 18.72 6.05
N LEU A 255 -13.96 17.59 6.66
CA LEU A 255 -13.20 16.95 7.74
C LEU A 255 -12.28 15.85 7.18
N ALA A 256 -12.79 15.07 6.23
CA ALA A 256 -12.04 14.05 5.52
C ALA A 256 -12.63 13.83 4.13
N ALA A 257 -11.80 13.50 3.15
CA ALA A 257 -12.25 13.18 1.80
C ALA A 257 -11.46 11.99 1.24
N THR A 258 -12.08 11.23 0.35
CA THR A 258 -11.43 10.19 -0.46
C THR A 258 -12.18 10.05 -1.78
N SER A 259 -11.61 9.32 -2.73
CA SER A 259 -12.21 9.09 -4.04
C SER A 259 -12.12 7.62 -4.44
N ARG A 260 -13.04 7.21 -5.29
CA ARG A 260 -13.01 5.91 -5.98
C ARG A 260 -13.62 6.10 -7.37
N GLY A 261 -12.87 5.68 -8.38
CA GLY A 261 -13.18 6.03 -9.76
C GLY A 261 -13.32 7.55 -9.92
N ASN A 262 -14.35 7.97 -10.63
CA ASN A 262 -14.66 9.39 -10.83
C ASN A 262 -15.64 9.98 -9.78
N THR A 263 -15.68 9.44 -8.56
CA THR A 263 -16.54 9.97 -7.47
C THR A 263 -15.72 10.31 -6.23
N ALA A 264 -16.17 11.32 -5.48
CA ALA A 264 -15.51 11.78 -4.25
C ALA A 264 -16.45 11.70 -3.05
N ALA A 265 -16.07 10.92 -2.04
CA ALA A 265 -16.77 10.82 -0.77
C ALA A 265 -16.13 11.78 0.24
N ILE A 266 -16.96 12.59 0.91
CA ILE A 266 -16.51 13.67 1.79
C ILE A 266 -17.31 13.60 3.10
N CYS A 267 -16.62 13.52 4.23
CA CYS A 267 -17.18 13.79 5.54
C CYS A 267 -17.01 15.26 5.86
N LEU A 268 -18.09 15.95 6.20
CA LEU A 268 -18.08 17.35 6.57
C LEU A 268 -17.96 17.53 8.07
N THR A 269 -17.50 18.72 8.46
CA THR A 269 -17.35 19.11 9.85
C THR A 269 -18.66 19.10 10.61
N ASP A 270 -19.84 19.26 9.99
CA ASP A 270 -21.15 19.16 10.67
C ASP A 270 -21.64 17.70 10.89
N GLY A 271 -20.90 16.71 10.37
CA GLY A 271 -21.20 15.29 10.48
C GLY A 271 -22.01 14.72 9.31
N ARG A 272 -22.34 15.51 8.29
CA ARG A 272 -22.88 14.97 7.03
C ARG A 272 -21.79 14.30 6.21
N THR A 273 -22.16 13.26 5.51
CA THR A 273 -21.36 12.58 4.49
C THR A 273 -22.00 12.83 3.14
N ILE A 274 -21.19 13.24 2.17
CA ILE A 274 -21.63 13.58 0.82
C ILE A 274 -20.85 12.74 -0.17
N LEU A 275 -21.53 12.24 -1.20
CA LEU A 275 -20.90 11.71 -2.41
C LEU A 275 -21.07 12.72 -3.55
N LEU A 276 -19.96 13.12 -4.15
CA LEU A 276 -19.92 14.03 -5.29
C LEU A 276 -19.57 13.29 -6.58
N SER A 277 -20.17 13.73 -7.67
CA SER A 277 -19.71 13.45 -9.03
C SER A 277 -18.39 14.19 -9.30
N GLY A 278 -17.38 13.48 -9.80
CA GLY A 278 -16.12 14.06 -10.23
C GLY A 278 -16.21 14.82 -11.56
N ASP A 279 -17.28 14.61 -12.33
CA ASP A 279 -17.49 15.28 -13.62
C ASP A 279 -17.84 16.75 -13.43
N ASP A 280 -18.84 17.01 -12.58
CA ASP A 280 -19.47 18.30 -12.44
C ASP A 280 -19.62 18.80 -10.99
N GLY A 281 -19.15 18.03 -10.01
CA GLY A 281 -19.28 18.38 -8.60
C GLY A 281 -20.72 18.31 -8.08
N THR A 282 -21.64 17.69 -8.81
CA THR A 282 -23.01 17.49 -8.33
C THR A 282 -23.03 16.57 -7.11
N ILE A 283 -23.85 16.93 -6.13
CA ILE A 283 -24.12 16.08 -4.98
C ILE A 283 -25.02 14.93 -5.42
N LEU A 284 -24.48 13.71 -5.43
CA LEU A 284 -25.22 12.50 -5.76
C LEU A 284 -26.15 12.11 -4.61
N TRP A 285 -25.66 12.20 -3.37
CA TRP A 285 -26.46 12.04 -2.16
C TRP A 285 -25.80 12.68 -0.95
N THR A 286 -26.58 12.87 0.11
CA THR A 286 -26.13 13.32 1.43
C THR A 286 -26.73 12.42 2.51
N GLY A 287 -25.93 12.02 3.49
CA GLY A 287 -26.36 11.17 4.61
C GLY A 287 -25.77 11.64 5.94
N GLU A 288 -26.43 11.33 7.05
CA GLU A 288 -25.97 11.70 8.39
C GLU A 288 -25.13 10.58 9.02
N SER A 289 -23.89 10.91 9.39
CA SER A 289 -23.00 10.00 10.11
C SER A 289 -23.21 10.04 11.62
N HIS A 290 -22.57 9.13 12.35
CA HIS A 290 -22.49 9.11 13.80
C HIS A 290 -22.03 10.45 14.41
N ILE A 291 -21.21 11.24 13.71
CA ILE A 291 -20.75 12.57 14.16
C ILE A 291 -21.93 13.54 14.29
N ALA A 292 -22.85 13.54 13.32
CA ALA A 292 -24.03 14.40 13.36
C ALA A 292 -24.95 13.99 14.52
N ILE A 293 -25.12 12.69 14.73
CA ILE A 293 -25.91 12.13 15.84
C ILE A 293 -25.31 12.53 17.20
N LYS A 294 -23.98 12.36 17.37
CA LYS A 294 -23.29 12.71 18.62
C LYS A 294 -23.44 14.20 18.94
N ARG A 295 -23.34 15.08 17.93
CA ARG A 295 -23.58 16.52 18.10
C ARG A 295 -25.00 16.84 18.55
N ARG A 296 -26.02 16.22 17.95
CA ARG A 296 -27.42 16.42 18.38
C ARG A 296 -27.65 15.99 19.82
N SER A 297 -26.97 14.94 20.26
CA SER A 297 -27.03 14.47 21.66
C SER A 297 -26.23 15.33 22.65
N GLY A 298 -25.70 16.49 22.24
CA GLY A 298 -24.93 17.39 23.10
C GLY A 298 -23.49 16.92 23.37
N GLY A 299 -22.99 15.94 22.60
CA GLY A 299 -21.60 15.50 22.66
C GLY A 299 -20.63 16.53 22.05
N GLY A 300 -19.37 16.46 22.47
CA GLY A 300 -18.29 17.30 21.94
C GLY A 300 -18.08 17.14 20.42
N GLN A 301 -17.35 18.09 19.82
CA GLN A 301 -17.04 18.02 18.39
C GLN A 301 -15.90 17.04 18.13
N ASP A 302 -16.11 16.14 17.16
CA ASP A 302 -14.99 15.42 16.54
C ASP A 302 -14.21 16.40 15.65
N ASN A 303 -12.92 16.53 15.92
CA ASN A 303 -12.01 17.38 15.14
C ASN A 303 -11.24 16.59 14.08
N GLU A 304 -11.36 15.26 14.09
CA GLU A 304 -10.69 14.36 13.15
C GLU A 304 -11.66 13.27 12.69
N ALA A 305 -11.57 12.92 11.40
CA ALA A 305 -12.22 11.74 10.86
C ALA A 305 -11.34 11.08 9.80
N ALA A 306 -11.55 9.80 9.59
CA ALA A 306 -11.08 9.08 8.43
C ALA A 306 -12.28 8.65 7.58
N ILE A 307 -12.09 8.60 6.26
CA ILE A 307 -13.08 8.10 5.33
C ILE A 307 -12.44 7.04 4.44
N LEU A 308 -13.09 5.88 4.35
CA LEU A 308 -12.71 4.79 3.46
C LEU A 308 -13.79 4.65 2.39
N TYR A 309 -13.37 4.35 1.17
CA TYR A 309 -14.29 4.13 0.05
C TYR A 309 -13.81 2.95 -0.77
N ASP A 310 -14.54 1.84 -0.69
CA ASP A 310 -14.26 0.60 -1.40
C ASP A 310 -15.52 0.08 -2.13
N GLU A 311 -15.45 -1.11 -2.71
CA GLU A 311 -16.57 -1.73 -3.44
C GLU A 311 -17.78 -2.10 -2.59
N ARG A 312 -17.62 -2.12 -1.26
CA ARG A 312 -18.71 -2.39 -0.33
C ARG A 312 -19.43 -1.08 0.03
N GLY A 313 -18.75 0.07 -0.04
CA GLY A 313 -19.36 1.37 0.19
C GLY A 313 -18.41 2.38 0.84
N ILE A 314 -18.99 3.34 1.55
CA ILE A 314 -18.30 4.47 2.15
C ILE A 314 -18.38 4.36 3.68
N TYR A 315 -17.24 4.43 4.35
CA TYR A 315 -17.14 4.27 5.80
C TYR A 315 -16.51 5.50 6.41
N VAL A 316 -17.24 6.15 7.32
CA VAL A 316 -16.76 7.29 8.09
C VAL A 316 -16.40 6.82 9.49
N LEU A 317 -15.20 7.17 9.93
CA LEU A 317 -14.62 6.78 11.21
C LEU A 317 -14.22 8.02 11.99
N SER A 318 -14.61 8.11 13.25
CA SER A 318 -14.14 9.14 14.18
C SER A 318 -13.90 8.54 15.57
N GLN A 319 -13.39 9.35 16.51
CA GLN A 319 -13.26 8.90 17.91
C GLN A 319 -14.62 8.62 18.56
N SER A 320 -15.69 9.26 18.09
CA SER A 320 -17.05 9.07 18.61
C SER A 320 -17.80 7.90 17.97
N GLY A 321 -17.27 7.25 16.94
CA GLY A 321 -17.95 6.12 16.32
C GLY A 321 -17.52 5.76 14.90
N ALA A 322 -18.40 5.03 14.23
CA ALA A 322 -18.26 4.70 12.82
C ALA A 322 -19.63 4.62 12.14
N THR A 323 -19.67 4.88 10.84
CA THR A 323 -20.87 4.74 10.00
C THR A 323 -20.50 4.17 8.65
N GLY A 324 -21.27 3.17 8.20
CA GLY A 324 -21.19 2.61 6.85
C GLY A 324 -22.37 3.06 5.99
N PHE A 325 -22.08 3.48 4.77
CA PHE A 325 -23.06 3.80 3.72
C PHE A 325 -22.84 2.89 2.52
N ALA A 326 -23.93 2.48 1.88
CA ALA A 326 -23.87 1.93 0.53
C ALA A 326 -23.56 3.05 -0.47
N GLU A 327 -23.14 2.67 -1.68
CA GLU A 327 -22.81 3.61 -2.75
C GLU A 327 -24.01 4.47 -3.18
N ASP A 328 -25.23 3.96 -3.00
CA ASP A 328 -26.50 4.67 -3.25
C ASP A 328 -26.89 5.66 -2.14
N GLY A 329 -26.08 5.79 -1.08
CA GLY A 329 -26.32 6.69 0.05
C GLY A 329 -27.17 6.12 1.17
N ARG A 330 -27.68 4.90 1.02
CA ARG A 330 -28.37 4.22 2.12
C ARG A 330 -27.37 3.93 3.25
N ARG A 331 -27.64 4.45 4.44
CA ARG A 331 -26.89 4.09 5.66
C ARG A 331 -27.10 2.60 5.95
N LEU A 332 -26.03 1.84 6.05
CA LEU A 332 -26.03 0.40 6.32
C LEU A 332 -26.05 0.10 7.81
N TRP A 333 -25.25 0.85 8.57
CA TRP A 333 -25.10 0.73 10.01
C TRP A 333 -24.41 1.98 10.56
N PHE A 334 -24.59 2.24 11.85
CA PHE A 334 -23.71 3.12 12.61
C PHE A 334 -23.56 2.59 14.03
N THR A 335 -22.42 2.93 14.63
CA THR A 335 -22.13 2.65 16.03
C THR A 335 -21.50 3.88 16.67
N THR A 336 -21.79 4.12 17.94
CA THR A 336 -21.10 5.11 18.75
C THR A 336 -20.04 4.42 19.60
N LEU A 337 -18.91 5.07 19.79
CA LEU A 337 -17.85 4.62 20.67
C LEU A 337 -17.72 5.61 21.82
N GLU A 338 -17.43 5.08 23.01
CA GLU A 338 -17.12 5.87 24.18
C GLU A 338 -15.65 5.65 24.57
N ASN A 339 -15.00 6.71 25.05
CA ASN A 339 -13.67 6.62 25.63
C ASN A 339 -12.57 6.11 24.67
N THR A 340 -12.70 6.35 23.36
CA THR A 340 -11.70 5.97 22.35
C THR A 340 -10.45 6.86 22.43
N ALA A 341 -9.26 6.27 22.39
CA ALA A 341 -7.98 6.99 22.50
C ALA A 341 -7.50 7.61 21.17
N ALA A 342 -7.89 7.04 20.03
CA ALA A 342 -7.49 7.48 18.69
C ALA A 342 -8.57 7.08 17.66
N LEU A 343 -8.42 7.51 16.40
CA LEU A 343 -9.31 7.06 15.32
C LEU A 343 -9.33 5.52 15.23
N PRO A 344 -10.51 4.88 15.12
CA PRO A 344 -10.60 3.44 14.96
C PRO A 344 -10.21 3.05 13.52
N ALA A 345 -9.85 1.77 13.34
CA ALA A 345 -9.49 1.22 12.03
C ALA A 345 -10.52 0.20 11.58
N PHE A 346 -10.96 0.31 10.33
CA PHE A 346 -11.89 -0.64 9.74
C PHE A 346 -11.16 -1.56 8.77
N GLY A 347 -11.37 -2.87 8.90
CA GLY A 347 -10.69 -3.89 8.12
C GLY A 347 -11.45 -4.35 6.87
N ASP A 348 -10.73 -5.01 5.97
CA ASP A 348 -11.32 -5.73 4.83
C ASP A 348 -12.12 -6.95 5.29
N ASP A 349 -11.80 -7.48 6.48
CA ASP A 349 -12.61 -8.46 7.21
C ASP A 349 -13.91 -7.85 7.78
N GLY A 350 -14.09 -6.52 7.61
CA GLY A 350 -15.18 -5.68 8.09
C GLY A 350 -15.20 -5.49 9.61
N ILE A 351 -14.12 -5.84 10.31
CA ILE A 351 -14.02 -5.63 11.75
C ILE A 351 -13.56 -4.20 11.99
N LEU A 352 -14.23 -3.51 12.90
CA LEU A 352 -13.78 -2.22 13.43
C LEU A 352 -12.94 -2.45 14.68
N TYR A 353 -11.71 -1.94 14.66
CA TYR A 353 -10.75 -2.01 15.75
C TYR A 353 -10.64 -0.64 16.42
N ALA A 354 -10.99 -0.54 17.70
CA ALA A 354 -10.97 0.69 18.47
C ALA A 354 -10.13 0.52 19.74
N GLY A 355 -9.12 1.35 19.92
CA GLY A 355 -8.34 1.39 21.16
C GLY A 355 -8.99 2.34 22.16
N GLY A 356 -9.36 1.85 23.34
CA GLY A 356 -9.89 2.67 24.42
C GLY A 356 -8.79 3.34 25.26
N LEU A 357 -9.17 4.42 25.95
CA LEU A 357 -8.34 5.10 26.96
C LEU A 357 -8.10 4.22 28.21
N ASP A 358 -8.88 3.15 28.36
CA ASP A 358 -8.70 2.06 29.32
C ASP A 358 -7.60 1.04 28.90
N TRP A 359 -6.87 1.33 27.82
CA TRP A 359 -5.82 0.49 27.25
C TRP A 359 -6.34 -0.87 26.75
N ILE A 360 -7.62 -0.97 26.41
CA ILE A 360 -8.21 -2.15 25.78
C ILE A 360 -8.38 -1.91 24.29
N LEU A 361 -7.98 -2.89 23.48
CA LEU A 361 -8.36 -2.97 22.07
C LEU A 361 -9.69 -3.72 21.97
N TYR A 362 -10.69 -3.06 21.41
CA TYR A 362 -12.00 -3.59 21.10
C TYR A 362 -12.10 -3.93 19.62
N ALA A 363 -12.73 -5.05 19.29
CA ALA A 363 -13.03 -5.46 17.92
C ALA A 363 -14.54 -5.65 17.74
N TYR A 364 -15.15 -4.95 16.80
CA TYR A 364 -16.58 -5.00 16.52
C TYR A 364 -16.83 -5.54 15.11
N ARG A 365 -17.71 -6.54 14.98
CA ARG A 365 -18.07 -7.13 13.68
C ARG A 365 -19.21 -6.32 13.07
N LEU A 366 -18.90 -5.45 12.10
CA LEU A 366 -19.89 -4.50 11.55
C LEU A 366 -20.37 -4.84 10.12
N GLU A 367 -19.63 -5.65 9.36
CA GLU A 367 -19.87 -5.82 7.91
C GLU A 367 -19.57 -7.23 7.39
N GLU A 368 -20.58 -8.03 7.09
CA GLU A 368 -20.38 -9.41 6.61
C GLU A 368 -19.93 -9.51 5.15
N ARG A 369 -20.11 -8.46 4.35
CA ARG A 369 -19.74 -8.49 2.93
C ARG A 369 -18.23 -8.54 2.76
N THR A 370 -17.78 -9.56 2.01
CA THR A 370 -16.39 -9.72 1.59
C THR A 370 -16.12 -8.90 0.33
N ARG A 371 -14.89 -8.40 0.22
CA ARG A 371 -14.39 -7.76 -1.01
C ARG A 371 -14.38 -8.74 -2.20
N GLN A 372 -14.60 -8.22 -3.40
CA GLN A 372 -14.55 -9.02 -4.64
C GLN A 372 -13.13 -9.17 -5.17
N GLU A 373 -12.24 -8.22 -4.88
CA GLU A 373 -10.86 -8.28 -5.36
C GLU A 373 -10.07 -9.43 -4.73
N LYS A 374 -9.35 -10.16 -5.59
CA LYS A 374 -8.46 -11.24 -5.17
C LYS A 374 -7.30 -10.65 -4.38
N GLN A 375 -7.32 -10.81 -3.06
CA GLN A 375 -6.21 -10.44 -2.20
C GLN A 375 -4.99 -11.29 -2.55
N SER A 376 -3.80 -10.66 -2.59
CA SER A 376 -2.55 -11.41 -2.52
C SER A 376 -2.45 -12.10 -1.15
N LEU A 377 -1.40 -12.88 -0.93
CA LEU A 377 -1.09 -13.48 0.38
C LEU A 377 -1.05 -12.45 1.53
N TYR A 378 -0.88 -11.17 1.22
CA TYR A 378 -0.68 -10.10 2.18
C TYR A 378 -1.55 -8.87 1.94
N GLY A 379 -2.04 -8.56 0.73
CA GLY A 379 -2.82 -7.34 0.50
C GLY A 379 -3.36 -7.20 -0.93
N PRO A 380 -4.09 -6.13 -1.24
CA PRO A 380 -4.65 -5.90 -2.58
C PRO A 380 -3.54 -5.81 -3.65
N ALA A 381 -3.89 -6.08 -4.91
CA ALA A 381 -2.96 -5.90 -6.03
C ALA A 381 -2.58 -4.41 -6.18
N PRO A 382 -1.39 -4.10 -6.73
CA PRO A 382 -1.05 -2.72 -7.07
C PRO A 382 -2.06 -2.18 -8.09
N SER A 383 -2.42 -0.90 -7.97
CA SER A 383 -3.32 -0.24 -8.93
C SER A 383 -2.69 0.00 -10.30
N GLY A 384 -1.37 -0.15 -10.42
CA GLY A 384 -0.63 0.09 -11.67
C GLY A 384 0.79 -0.48 -11.65
N SER A 385 1.58 -0.02 -12.62
CA SER A 385 2.98 -0.39 -12.84
C SER A 385 3.77 0.85 -13.25
N TYR A 386 5.02 0.96 -12.81
CA TYR A 386 5.93 2.03 -13.23
C TYR A 386 6.69 1.68 -14.53
N GLY A 387 6.51 0.47 -15.05
CA GLY A 387 7.12 0.03 -16.31
C GLY A 387 8.58 -0.39 -16.18
N LEU A 388 9.11 -0.53 -14.96
CA LEU A 388 10.52 -0.87 -14.71
C LEU A 388 10.83 -2.35 -15.00
N GLY A 389 9.80 -3.21 -15.04
CA GLY A 389 9.94 -4.61 -15.44
C GLY A 389 10.07 -4.84 -16.95
N SER A 390 9.69 -3.85 -17.75
CA SER A 390 9.80 -3.86 -19.22
C SER A 390 9.93 -2.41 -19.69
N PRO A 391 11.06 -1.75 -19.36
CA PRO A 391 11.25 -0.35 -19.70
C PRO A 391 11.31 -0.17 -21.22
N PRO A 392 11.11 1.06 -21.72
CA PRO A 392 11.43 1.39 -23.11
C PRO A 392 12.88 0.98 -23.45
N PRO A 393 13.19 0.77 -24.74
CA PRO A 393 14.56 0.51 -25.17
C PRO A 393 15.51 1.57 -24.62
N SER A 394 16.69 1.13 -24.19
CA SER A 394 17.66 2.07 -23.66
C SER A 394 18.14 3.02 -24.78
N PRO A 395 18.63 4.23 -24.44
CA PRO A 395 19.06 5.18 -25.47
C PRO A 395 20.19 4.69 -26.40
N TRP A 396 20.91 3.62 -26.03
CA TRP A 396 21.97 3.04 -26.86
C TRP A 396 21.57 1.73 -27.56
N ALA A 397 20.28 1.37 -27.57
CA ALA A 397 19.84 0.06 -28.06
C ALA A 397 20.29 -0.22 -29.51
N ASP A 398 20.35 0.83 -30.32
CA ASP A 398 20.78 0.78 -31.72
C ASP A 398 22.30 0.96 -31.91
N ASP A 399 23.06 1.21 -30.85
CA ASP A 399 24.52 1.41 -30.93
C ASP A 399 25.26 0.05 -30.96
N HIS A 400 26.05 -0.17 -32.02
CA HIS A 400 26.86 -1.37 -32.18
C HIS A 400 28.01 -1.48 -31.16
N PHE A 401 28.44 -0.37 -30.56
CA PHE A 401 29.56 -0.30 -29.61
C PHE A 401 29.13 -0.16 -28.15
N ARG A 402 27.83 -0.30 -27.85
CA ARG A 402 27.25 -0.13 -26.50
C ARG A 402 27.85 -0.98 -25.38
N PHE A 403 28.55 -2.07 -25.72
CA PHE A 403 29.22 -2.93 -24.74
C PHE A 403 30.75 -2.76 -24.69
N GLU A 404 31.29 -1.74 -25.34
CA GLU A 404 32.69 -1.37 -25.16
C GLU A 404 32.92 -0.81 -23.75
N GLU A 405 34.09 -1.12 -23.17
CA GLU A 405 34.45 -0.70 -21.81
C GLU A 405 34.48 0.82 -21.63
N ASN A 406 34.84 1.57 -22.67
CA ASN A 406 34.86 3.03 -22.69
C ASN A 406 33.45 3.65 -22.49
N GLN A 407 32.38 2.94 -22.83
CA GLN A 407 30.98 3.35 -22.64
C GLN A 407 30.42 2.83 -21.31
N LEU A 408 30.62 1.53 -21.03
CA LEU A 408 30.03 0.87 -19.86
C LEU A 408 30.60 1.37 -18.54
N ARG A 409 31.92 1.52 -18.44
CA ARG A 409 32.59 1.87 -17.19
C ARG A 409 32.12 3.23 -16.63
N PRO A 410 32.15 4.35 -17.38
CA PRO A 410 31.72 5.64 -16.84
C PRO A 410 30.23 5.64 -16.47
N LEU A 411 29.38 4.97 -17.27
CA LEU A 411 27.96 4.85 -16.97
C LEU A 411 27.73 4.13 -15.62
N PHE A 412 28.38 2.99 -15.41
CA PHE A 412 28.18 2.19 -14.19
C PHE A 412 28.76 2.88 -12.95
N GLU A 413 29.88 3.59 -13.10
CA GLU A 413 30.43 4.43 -12.04
C GLU A 413 29.46 5.55 -11.66
N HIS A 414 28.84 6.19 -12.66
CA HIS A 414 27.84 7.23 -12.44
C HIS A 414 26.59 6.69 -11.73
N ILE A 415 26.02 5.58 -12.21
CA ILE A 415 24.87 4.91 -11.58
C ILE A 415 25.21 4.53 -10.13
N THR A 416 26.39 3.95 -9.89
CA THR A 416 26.83 3.56 -8.54
C THR A 416 26.94 4.76 -7.60
N ALA A 417 27.49 5.88 -8.05
CA ALA A 417 27.59 7.10 -7.25
C ALA A 417 26.21 7.68 -6.92
N SER A 418 25.28 7.66 -7.88
CA SER A 418 23.92 8.15 -7.72
C SER A 418 23.09 7.27 -6.76
N ILE A 419 23.23 5.95 -6.81
CA ILE A 419 22.62 5.02 -5.85
C ILE A 419 23.11 5.33 -4.42
N LYS A 420 24.43 5.49 -4.24
CA LYS A 420 25.03 5.76 -2.92
C LYS A 420 24.54 7.07 -2.30
N THR A 421 24.34 8.09 -3.15
CA THR A 421 23.87 9.42 -2.70
C THR A 421 22.35 9.53 -2.64
N GLY A 422 21.61 8.53 -3.13
CA GLY A 422 20.15 8.57 -3.19
C GLY A 422 19.62 9.59 -4.20
N ASN A 423 20.30 9.72 -5.35
CA ASN A 423 20.01 10.68 -6.42
C ASN A 423 19.71 9.96 -7.74
N ILE A 424 18.93 8.87 -7.68
CA ILE A 424 18.50 8.14 -8.88
C ILE A 424 17.42 8.97 -9.60
N GLY A 425 16.35 9.29 -8.87
CA GLY A 425 15.28 10.17 -9.34
C GLY A 425 14.78 9.84 -10.75
N GLU A 426 14.79 10.86 -11.60
CA GLU A 426 14.23 10.84 -12.97
C GLU A 426 14.99 9.89 -13.91
N ASN A 427 16.23 9.52 -13.57
CA ASN A 427 17.04 8.61 -14.37
C ASN A 427 16.69 7.13 -14.16
N GLU A 428 15.82 6.80 -13.19
CA GLU A 428 15.55 5.41 -12.79
C GLU A 428 15.11 4.53 -13.96
N THR A 429 14.19 5.01 -14.79
CA THR A 429 13.67 4.26 -15.95
C THR A 429 14.75 4.00 -16.98
N GLU A 430 15.52 5.04 -17.33
CA GLU A 430 16.58 4.96 -18.34
C GLU A 430 17.73 4.07 -17.88
N TRP A 431 18.20 4.23 -16.64
CA TRP A 431 19.25 3.39 -16.08
C TRP A 431 18.81 1.94 -15.94
N THR A 432 17.55 1.69 -15.57
CA THR A 432 17.00 0.33 -15.55
C THR A 432 17.07 -0.31 -16.95
N ALA A 433 16.72 0.45 -18.01
CA ALA A 433 16.83 -0.03 -19.38
C ALA A 433 18.29 -0.38 -19.76
N TYR A 434 19.25 0.51 -19.46
CA TYR A 434 20.67 0.25 -19.70
C TYR A 434 21.17 -1.01 -19.00
N LEU A 435 20.80 -1.19 -17.73
CA LEU A 435 21.25 -2.32 -16.92
C LEU A 435 20.59 -3.64 -17.37
N MET A 436 19.30 -3.63 -17.69
CA MET A 436 18.62 -4.82 -18.24
C MET A 436 19.20 -5.20 -19.60
N GLU A 437 19.46 -4.24 -20.48
CA GLU A 437 20.08 -4.57 -21.76
C GLU A 437 21.51 -5.12 -21.58
N THR A 438 22.29 -4.56 -20.66
CA THR A 438 23.63 -5.07 -20.36
C THR A 438 23.59 -6.47 -19.74
N ALA A 439 22.64 -6.74 -18.83
CA ALA A 439 22.58 -8.00 -18.10
C ALA A 439 22.24 -9.21 -18.99
N TRP A 440 21.35 -9.07 -19.96
CA TRP A 440 20.91 -10.22 -20.77
C TRP A 440 20.51 -9.90 -22.22
N GLY A 441 20.69 -8.65 -22.67
CA GLY A 441 20.20 -8.18 -23.97
C GLY A 441 18.68 -7.99 -24.00
N GLU A 442 18.18 -7.34 -25.05
CA GLU A 442 16.73 -7.28 -25.27
C GLU A 442 16.16 -8.68 -25.51
N TYR A 443 14.97 -8.92 -24.95
CA TYR A 443 14.09 -10.01 -25.37
C TYR A 443 13.85 -9.83 -26.89
N ASN A 444 14.51 -10.65 -27.73
CA ASN A 444 14.36 -10.74 -29.19
C ASN A 444 15.07 -9.75 -30.15
N ARG A 445 16.11 -8.98 -29.80
CA ARG A 445 16.78 -8.12 -30.82
C ARG A 445 18.31 -8.21 -31.00
N SER A 446 19.08 -8.78 -30.08
CA SER A 446 20.53 -8.89 -30.29
C SER A 446 21.11 -10.23 -29.83
N ALA A 447 21.94 -10.85 -30.68
CA ALA A 447 22.73 -12.04 -30.32
C ALA A 447 23.98 -11.69 -29.50
N THR A 448 24.34 -10.41 -29.40
CA THR A 448 25.57 -9.96 -28.73
C THR A 448 25.30 -9.74 -27.25
N LEU A 449 26.03 -10.47 -26.40
CA LEU A 449 25.98 -10.31 -24.95
C LEU A 449 27.16 -9.45 -24.48
N ALA A 450 26.95 -8.62 -23.47
CA ALA A 450 28.02 -7.88 -22.82
C ALA A 450 29.04 -8.82 -22.14
N PRO A 451 30.27 -8.36 -21.85
CA PRO A 451 31.23 -9.16 -21.10
C PRO A 451 30.68 -9.57 -19.72
N ILE A 452 30.96 -10.81 -19.29
CA ILE A 452 30.40 -11.43 -18.06
C ILE A 452 30.50 -10.50 -16.84
N GLN A 453 31.64 -9.82 -16.67
CA GLN A 453 31.84 -8.90 -15.54
C GLN A 453 30.79 -7.78 -15.50
N TYR A 454 30.45 -7.18 -16.65
CA TYR A 454 29.47 -6.10 -16.71
C TYR A 454 28.05 -6.62 -16.58
N ARG A 455 27.78 -7.84 -17.05
CA ARG A 455 26.50 -8.51 -16.81
C ARG A 455 26.24 -8.73 -15.32
N VAL A 456 27.24 -9.20 -14.58
CA VAL A 456 27.16 -9.35 -13.11
C VAL A 456 26.97 -8.00 -12.43
N THR A 457 27.76 -6.99 -12.79
CA THR A 457 27.62 -5.64 -12.21
C THR A 457 26.24 -5.04 -12.50
N ALA A 458 25.71 -5.26 -13.71
CA ALA A 458 24.38 -4.77 -14.07
C ALA A 458 23.29 -5.37 -13.18
N LEU A 459 23.35 -6.68 -12.92
CA LEU A 459 22.44 -7.37 -11.99
C LEU A 459 22.56 -6.83 -10.55
N GLN A 460 23.78 -6.54 -10.09
CA GLN A 460 24.02 -5.95 -8.77
C GLN A 460 23.49 -4.52 -8.66
N LEU A 461 23.54 -3.73 -9.73
CA LEU A 461 22.99 -2.37 -9.76
C LEU A 461 21.46 -2.38 -9.84
N LEU A 462 20.86 -3.28 -10.64
CA LEU A 462 19.41 -3.50 -10.66
C LEU A 462 18.88 -3.88 -9.26
N ALA A 463 19.62 -4.75 -8.57
CA ALA A 463 19.31 -5.15 -7.20
C ALA A 463 19.28 -3.97 -6.22
N GLN A 464 20.17 -2.99 -6.41
CA GLN A 464 20.28 -1.79 -5.57
C GLN A 464 19.25 -0.71 -5.91
N ILE A 465 18.87 -0.57 -7.18
CA ILE A 465 17.69 0.22 -7.59
C ILE A 465 16.44 -0.36 -6.94
N GLY A 466 16.36 -1.69 -6.86
CA GLY A 466 15.48 -2.36 -5.90
C GLY A 466 14.00 -2.40 -6.29
N SER A 467 13.66 -2.17 -7.56
CA SER A 467 12.26 -2.28 -8.02
C SER A 467 11.85 -3.74 -8.20
N ARG A 468 10.74 -4.14 -7.57
CA ARG A 468 10.19 -5.50 -7.69
C ARG A 468 9.71 -5.86 -9.09
N GLU A 469 9.42 -4.86 -9.92
CA GLU A 469 8.98 -5.11 -11.29
C GLU A 469 10.05 -5.81 -12.13
N THR A 470 11.32 -5.72 -11.72
CA THR A 470 12.44 -6.41 -12.37
C THR A 470 12.53 -7.90 -12.02
N ILE A 471 11.80 -8.39 -11.02
CA ILE A 471 11.89 -9.79 -10.55
C ILE A 471 11.57 -10.81 -11.65
N PRO A 472 10.50 -10.68 -12.45
CA PRO A 472 10.23 -11.62 -13.54
C PRO A 472 11.37 -11.69 -14.57
N TYR A 473 12.02 -10.56 -14.84
CA TYR A 473 13.20 -10.49 -15.70
C TYR A 473 14.40 -11.21 -15.07
N LEU A 474 14.72 -10.95 -13.80
CA LEU A 474 15.79 -11.62 -13.07
C LEU A 474 15.56 -13.14 -12.97
N VAL A 475 14.31 -13.56 -12.76
CA VAL A 475 13.93 -14.98 -12.74
C VAL A 475 14.14 -15.64 -14.10
N SER A 476 13.93 -14.89 -15.21
CA SER A 476 14.18 -15.41 -16.55
C SER A 476 15.67 -15.66 -16.78
N ILE A 477 16.53 -14.71 -16.38
CA ILE A 477 17.99 -14.89 -16.40
C ILE A 477 18.40 -16.11 -15.58
N PHE A 478 17.92 -16.20 -14.33
CA PHE A 478 18.22 -17.31 -13.43
C PHE A 478 17.89 -18.68 -14.04
N LYS A 479 16.78 -18.78 -14.77
CA LYS A 479 16.32 -20.03 -15.40
C LYS A 479 17.08 -20.37 -16.68
N LEU A 480 17.37 -19.36 -17.50
CA LEU A 480 17.69 -19.56 -18.92
C LEU A 480 19.15 -19.25 -19.28
N ASP A 481 19.87 -18.44 -18.50
CA ASP A 481 21.27 -18.15 -18.79
C ASP A 481 22.12 -19.42 -18.70
N LYS A 482 23.21 -19.51 -19.47
CA LYS A 482 24.07 -20.72 -19.47
C LYS A 482 25.18 -20.64 -18.44
N GLU A 483 25.57 -19.42 -18.03
CA GLU A 483 26.69 -19.19 -17.13
C GLU A 483 26.25 -19.28 -15.66
N PRO A 484 26.83 -20.22 -14.88
CA PRO A 484 26.66 -20.32 -13.43
C PRO A 484 26.69 -18.99 -12.66
N VAL A 485 27.71 -18.18 -12.95
CA VAL A 485 27.96 -16.92 -12.25
C VAL A 485 26.85 -15.89 -12.51
N ILE A 486 26.24 -15.91 -13.71
CA ILE A 486 25.13 -15.03 -14.05
C ILE A 486 23.84 -15.49 -13.38
N ARG A 487 23.58 -16.80 -13.34
CA ARG A 487 22.45 -17.36 -12.57
C ARG A 487 22.56 -17.02 -11.08
N ALA A 488 23.75 -17.20 -10.51
CA ALA A 488 24.04 -16.86 -9.13
C ALA A 488 23.79 -15.37 -8.86
N ALA A 489 24.33 -14.48 -9.70
CA ALA A 489 24.11 -13.04 -9.59
C ALA A 489 22.64 -12.64 -9.70
N ALA A 490 21.86 -13.29 -10.57
CA ALA A 490 20.43 -13.04 -10.68
C ALA A 490 19.66 -13.49 -9.42
N ALA A 491 20.01 -14.64 -8.83
CA ALA A 491 19.45 -15.09 -7.57
C ALA A 491 19.80 -14.13 -6.41
N ASP A 492 21.06 -13.68 -6.32
CA ASP A 492 21.49 -12.71 -5.31
C ASP A 492 20.79 -11.34 -5.48
N ALA A 493 20.57 -10.91 -6.72
CA ALA A 493 19.81 -9.70 -7.02
C ALA A 493 18.37 -9.79 -6.51
N ILE A 494 17.68 -10.91 -6.77
CA ILE A 494 16.35 -11.18 -6.23
C ILE A 494 16.35 -11.15 -4.69
N GLY A 495 17.33 -11.79 -4.05
CA GLY A 495 17.49 -11.80 -2.60
C GLY A 495 17.70 -10.39 -2.01
N THR A 496 18.44 -9.54 -2.72
CA THR A 496 18.73 -8.16 -2.32
C THR A 496 17.51 -7.25 -2.44
N ILE A 497 16.71 -7.40 -3.52
CA ILE A 497 15.41 -6.72 -3.65
C ILE A 497 14.50 -7.12 -2.47
N GLY A 498 14.56 -8.39 -2.06
CA GLY A 498 14.02 -8.87 -0.79
C GLY A 498 12.51 -9.08 -0.77
N ILE A 499 11.78 -8.75 -1.84
CA ILE A 499 10.32 -8.90 -1.93
C ILE A 499 9.93 -9.89 -3.03
N ASP A 500 8.97 -10.77 -2.75
CA ASP A 500 8.39 -11.70 -3.73
C ASP A 500 6.89 -11.94 -3.43
N PRO A 501 6.04 -10.89 -3.51
CA PRO A 501 4.64 -10.98 -3.06
C PRO A 501 3.82 -12.04 -3.80
N GLU A 502 4.20 -12.35 -5.04
CA GLU A 502 3.53 -13.34 -5.90
C GLU A 502 4.18 -14.73 -5.86
N GLY A 503 5.29 -14.90 -5.14
CA GLY A 503 6.00 -16.18 -5.05
C GLY A 503 6.68 -16.64 -6.35
N ILE A 504 6.94 -15.73 -7.30
CA ILE A 504 7.52 -16.05 -8.62
C ILE A 504 8.96 -16.52 -8.45
N ALA A 505 9.74 -15.82 -7.62
CA ALA A 505 11.13 -16.18 -7.36
C ALA A 505 11.22 -17.48 -6.56
N LEU A 506 10.45 -17.62 -5.48
CA LEU A 506 10.43 -18.85 -4.69
C LEU A 506 9.98 -20.07 -5.52
N SER A 507 9.05 -19.90 -6.45
CA SER A 507 8.64 -20.94 -7.41
C SER A 507 9.81 -21.33 -8.34
N ALA A 508 10.55 -20.35 -8.86
CA ALA A 508 11.74 -20.60 -9.68
C ALA A 508 12.84 -21.33 -8.92
N PHE A 509 13.11 -20.93 -7.68
CA PHE A 509 14.08 -21.59 -6.80
C PHE A 509 13.66 -23.02 -6.46
N THR A 510 12.37 -23.26 -6.21
CA THR A 510 11.82 -24.61 -6.00
C THR A 510 12.06 -25.51 -7.21
N ALA A 511 11.81 -24.99 -8.42
CA ALA A 511 12.05 -25.74 -9.66
C ALA A 511 13.53 -26.08 -9.85
N ALA A 512 14.44 -25.14 -9.53
CA ALA A 512 15.88 -25.34 -9.66
C ALA A 512 16.44 -26.44 -8.74
N ILE A 513 15.79 -26.72 -7.60
CA ILE A 513 16.20 -27.76 -6.66
C ILE A 513 15.36 -29.05 -6.79
N SER A 514 14.43 -29.10 -7.74
CA SER A 514 13.53 -30.23 -7.94
C SER A 514 14.28 -31.48 -8.42
N PRO A 515 13.96 -32.68 -7.92
CA PRO A 515 14.56 -33.93 -8.38
C PRO A 515 14.40 -34.21 -9.88
N ALA A 516 13.37 -33.64 -10.53
CA ALA A 516 13.08 -33.89 -11.94
C ALA A 516 14.12 -33.29 -12.90
N ALA A 517 14.70 -32.15 -12.55
CA ALA A 517 15.71 -31.45 -13.36
C ALA A 517 16.55 -30.49 -12.49
N PRO A 518 17.34 -31.00 -11.52
CA PRO A 518 18.03 -30.15 -10.57
C PRO A 518 19.16 -29.38 -11.26
N PHE A 519 19.34 -28.13 -10.83
CA PHE A 519 20.57 -27.40 -11.10
C PHE A 519 21.72 -28.17 -10.43
N LYS A 520 22.82 -28.34 -11.17
CA LYS A 520 24.03 -29.00 -10.67
C LYS A 520 25.10 -28.00 -10.22
N ASP A 521 24.87 -26.72 -10.51
CA ASP A 521 25.84 -25.67 -10.25
C ASP A 521 25.86 -25.26 -8.77
N GLU A 522 27.00 -25.45 -8.13
CA GLU A 522 27.19 -25.18 -6.70
C GLU A 522 27.01 -23.70 -6.37
N GLN A 523 27.54 -22.81 -7.21
CA GLN A 523 27.51 -21.36 -6.97
C GLN A 523 26.07 -20.82 -6.99
N ALA A 524 25.30 -21.17 -8.03
CA ALA A 524 23.90 -20.78 -8.14
C ALA A 524 23.06 -21.34 -6.98
N LEU A 525 23.32 -22.57 -6.53
CA LEU A 525 22.60 -23.16 -5.39
C LEU A 525 22.91 -22.46 -4.06
N VAL A 526 24.15 -22.00 -3.86
CA VAL A 526 24.53 -21.16 -2.70
C VAL A 526 23.75 -19.83 -2.73
N SER A 527 23.70 -19.15 -3.88
CA SER A 527 22.92 -17.91 -4.03
C SER A 527 21.42 -18.15 -3.88
N VAL A 528 20.87 -19.28 -4.36
CA VAL A 528 19.47 -19.67 -4.11
C VAL A 528 19.18 -19.81 -2.61
N ALA A 529 20.07 -20.45 -1.85
CA ALA A 529 19.92 -20.56 -0.40
C ALA A 529 19.92 -19.17 0.26
N SER A 530 20.90 -18.33 -0.07
CA SER A 530 21.03 -16.95 0.43
C SER A 530 19.78 -16.11 0.12
N ALA A 531 19.36 -16.08 -1.14
CA ALA A 531 18.20 -15.33 -1.61
C ALA A 531 16.89 -15.82 -0.97
N THR A 532 16.72 -17.14 -0.83
CA THR A 532 15.55 -17.71 -0.15
C THR A 532 15.48 -17.26 1.31
N GLY A 533 16.61 -17.27 2.02
CA GLY A 533 16.70 -16.76 3.40
C GLY A 533 16.34 -15.27 3.49
N ALA A 534 16.86 -14.45 2.57
CA ALA A 534 16.57 -13.03 2.51
C ALA A 534 15.08 -12.74 2.28
N LEU A 535 14.46 -13.39 1.29
CA LEU A 535 13.01 -13.29 1.03
C LEU A 535 12.18 -13.70 2.25
N CYS A 536 12.57 -14.79 2.94
CA CYS A 536 11.88 -15.24 4.15
C CYS A 536 11.97 -14.23 5.30
N ARG A 537 13.15 -13.63 5.51
CA ARG A 537 13.33 -12.59 6.54
C ARG A 537 12.51 -11.35 6.24
N PHE A 538 12.43 -10.96 4.97
CA PHE A 538 11.67 -9.77 4.58
C PHE A 538 10.15 -9.99 4.73
N SER A 539 9.60 -11.04 4.12
CA SER A 539 8.14 -11.25 4.08
C SER A 539 7.55 -11.80 5.38
N GLY A 540 8.32 -12.60 6.14
CA GLY A 540 7.78 -13.39 7.24
C GLY A 540 6.70 -14.41 6.79
N PRO A 541 6.01 -15.08 7.74
CA PRO A 541 4.92 -16.02 7.41
C PRO A 541 3.73 -15.33 6.71
N PRO A 542 3.01 -16.01 5.79
CA PRO A 542 3.15 -17.41 5.38
C PRO A 542 4.14 -17.70 4.24
N LEU A 543 4.67 -16.71 3.51
CA LEU A 543 5.64 -16.95 2.41
C LEU A 543 6.91 -17.65 2.88
N SER A 544 7.30 -17.44 4.15
CA SER A 544 8.41 -18.17 4.76
C SER A 544 8.22 -19.69 4.74
N ASN A 545 7.00 -20.24 4.63
CA ASN A 545 6.79 -21.69 4.64
C ASN A 545 7.37 -22.39 3.40
N THR A 546 7.23 -21.78 2.21
CA THR A 546 7.84 -22.31 0.98
C THR A 546 9.35 -22.19 1.05
N GLY A 547 9.87 -21.05 1.49
CA GLY A 547 11.32 -20.87 1.61
C GLY A 547 11.97 -21.77 2.67
N VAL A 548 11.33 -22.01 3.81
CA VAL A 548 11.80 -22.99 4.81
C VAL A 548 11.90 -24.38 4.20
N ARG A 549 10.95 -24.80 3.35
CA ARG A 549 11.03 -26.08 2.63
C ARG A 549 12.22 -26.12 1.67
N ILE A 550 12.41 -25.06 0.87
CA ILE A 550 13.56 -24.94 -0.05
C ILE A 550 14.88 -25.08 0.73
N LEU A 551 15.05 -24.30 1.80
CA LEU A 551 16.25 -24.34 2.62
C LEU A 551 16.46 -25.71 3.27
N THR A 552 15.40 -26.36 3.76
CA THR A 552 15.48 -27.71 4.34
C THR A 552 15.96 -28.72 3.29
N LEU A 553 15.42 -28.68 2.07
CA LEU A 553 15.87 -29.56 0.99
C LEU A 553 17.34 -29.32 0.63
N LEU A 554 17.80 -28.08 0.67
CA LEU A 554 19.20 -27.72 0.41
C LEU A 554 20.18 -28.19 1.50
N THR A 555 19.69 -28.56 2.70
CA THR A 555 20.52 -29.16 3.76
C THR A 555 20.71 -30.67 3.62
N THR A 556 20.05 -31.32 2.64
CA THR A 556 20.14 -32.77 2.47
C THR A 556 21.54 -33.21 2.02
N ALA A 557 21.93 -34.45 2.39
CA ALA A 557 23.27 -35.00 2.11
C ALA A 557 23.61 -35.14 0.63
N THR A 558 22.63 -35.03 -0.27
CA THR A 558 22.81 -35.06 -1.73
C THR A 558 23.40 -33.76 -2.29
N GLN A 559 23.41 -32.68 -1.51
CA GLN A 559 23.92 -31.36 -1.92
C GLN A 559 25.40 -31.16 -1.56
N PRO A 560 26.14 -30.27 -2.25
CA PRO A 560 27.49 -29.88 -1.85
C PRO A 560 27.54 -29.28 -0.42
N LYS A 561 28.66 -29.46 0.27
CA LYS A 561 28.82 -29.00 1.67
C LYS A 561 28.67 -27.47 1.83
N SER A 562 29.08 -26.70 0.84
CA SER A 562 28.93 -25.23 0.82
C SER A 562 27.45 -24.82 0.82
N VAL A 563 26.64 -25.46 -0.04
CA VAL A 563 25.19 -25.27 -0.17
C VAL A 563 24.52 -25.62 1.15
N GLN A 564 24.83 -26.79 1.73
CA GLN A 564 24.28 -27.21 3.02
C GLN A 564 24.62 -26.21 4.14
N ARG A 565 25.88 -25.75 4.20
CA ARG A 565 26.34 -24.78 5.21
C ARG A 565 25.61 -23.45 5.08
N GLN A 566 25.44 -22.95 3.86
CA GLN A 566 24.73 -21.70 3.62
C GLN A 566 23.24 -21.85 3.95
N ALA A 567 22.58 -22.93 3.51
CA ALA A 567 21.17 -23.17 3.82
C ALA A 567 20.91 -23.30 5.34
N LEU A 568 21.79 -23.98 6.07
CA LEU A 568 21.70 -24.09 7.53
C LEU A 568 21.85 -22.73 8.22
N LYS A 569 22.80 -21.90 7.76
CA LYS A 569 22.98 -20.53 8.27
C LYS A 569 21.72 -19.70 8.07
N GLU A 570 21.13 -19.75 6.88
CA GLU A 570 19.90 -19.03 6.56
C GLU A 570 18.72 -19.52 7.41
N LEU A 571 18.53 -20.84 7.59
CA LEU A 571 17.51 -21.39 8.49
C LEU A 571 17.67 -20.88 9.93
N GLN A 572 18.88 -20.93 10.48
CA GLN A 572 19.17 -20.46 11.84
C GLN A 572 18.79 -18.98 12.01
N SER A 573 19.06 -18.15 11.01
CA SER A 573 18.70 -16.73 11.05
C SER A 573 17.19 -16.46 11.07
N LEU A 574 16.36 -17.41 10.59
CA LEU A 574 14.90 -17.29 10.66
C LEU A 574 14.36 -17.55 12.08
N HIS A 575 15.15 -18.15 12.96
CA HIS A 575 14.76 -18.42 14.35
C HIS A 575 15.23 -17.35 15.35
N GLN A 576 16.27 -16.58 15.00
CA GLN A 576 16.74 -15.40 15.75
C GLN A 576 15.90 -14.19 15.38
#